data_AF-A0A0G1MBE9-F1
#
_entry.id   AF-A0A0G1MBE9-F1
#
_cell.length_a   1.000
_cell.length_b   1.000
_cell.length_c   1.000
_cell.angle_alpha   90.00
_cell.angle_beta   90.00
_cell.angle_gamma   90.00
#
_symmetry.space_group_name_H-M   'P 1'
#
loop_
_entity.id
_entity.type
_entity.pdbx_description
1 polymer ?
#
loop_
_entity_poly.entity_id
_entity_poly.type
_entity_poly.pdbx_seq_one_letter_code
_entity_poly.pdbx_strand_id
1 'polypeptide(L)'
;MRKFMQFGFILLLILFILQSWAFFRYQPREDSEFRTHLPGMKIYNMTGGTISEKEWVYMFRVADDASKEFKRCIGARLFLFEGELFQRPIVIVPSERIFIFGEWVDRFVDLRSMFIRKDDFTIKALRHEWTHLYLHISGERFLGDIFHRDPLFFEKCK
;
A
#
# COMPACT_ATOMS: atom_id res chain seq x y z
N MET A 1 -33.71 9.85 29.07
CA MET A 1 -32.83 8.76 28.62
C MET A 1 -32.80 8.56 27.10
N ARG A 2 -33.93 8.53 26.37
CA ARG A 2 -33.96 8.31 24.90
C ARG A 2 -33.12 9.30 24.06
N LYS A 3 -33.10 10.58 24.44
CA LYS A 3 -32.31 11.62 23.73
C LYS A 3 -30.79 11.41 23.86
N PHE A 4 -30.30 10.95 25.01
CA PHE A 4 -28.87 10.72 25.24
C PHE A 4 -28.30 9.55 24.41
N MET A 5 -29.09 8.50 24.17
CA MET A 5 -28.69 7.40 23.27
C MET A 5 -28.59 7.83 21.80
N GLN A 6 -29.46 8.72 21.34
CA GLN A 6 -29.40 9.25 19.97
C GLN A 6 -28.14 10.08 19.70
N PHE A 7 -27.71 10.90 20.67
CA PHE A 7 -26.46 11.66 20.54
C PHE A 7 -25.23 10.75 20.48
N GLY A 8 -25.18 9.68 21.28
CA GLY A 8 -24.08 8.72 21.25
C GLY A 8 -23.96 7.98 19.92
N PHE A 9 -25.08 7.56 19.33
CA PHE A 9 -25.09 6.88 18.03
C PHE A 9 -24.67 7.80 16.87
N ILE A 10 -25.15 9.05 16.85
CA ILE A 10 -24.76 10.03 15.82
C ILE A 10 -23.27 10.35 15.91
N LEU A 11 -22.73 10.50 17.13
CA LEU A 11 -21.30 10.74 17.32
C LEU A 11 -20.45 9.57 16.82
N LEU A 12 -20.85 8.33 17.13
CA LEU A 12 -20.21 7.11 16.62
C LEU A 12 -20.22 7.05 15.09
N LEU A 13 -21.36 7.40 14.48
CA LEU A 13 -21.51 7.39 13.02
C LEU A 13 -20.62 8.47 12.36
N ILE A 14 -20.56 9.67 12.94
CA ILE A 14 -19.70 10.76 12.46
C ILE A 14 -18.22 10.36 12.58
N LEU A 15 -17.80 9.77 13.71
CA LEU A 15 -16.43 9.28 13.88
C LEU A 15 -16.09 8.18 12.87
N PHE A 16 -17.01 7.27 12.60
CA PHE A 16 -16.84 6.22 11.59
C PHE A 16 -16.73 6.78 10.17
N ILE A 17 -17.56 7.78 9.83
CA ILE A 17 -17.49 8.50 8.55
C ILE A 17 -16.17 9.24 8.44
N LEU A 18 -15.77 10.03 9.45
CA LEU A 18 -14.52 10.80 9.43
C LEU A 18 -13.27 9.91 9.31
N GLN A 19 -13.25 8.73 9.96
CA GLN A 19 -12.17 7.76 9.78
C GLN A 19 -12.12 7.18 8.36
N SER A 20 -13.28 7.02 7.72
CA SER A 20 -13.35 6.54 6.33
C SER A 20 -12.83 7.57 5.33
N TRP A 21 -12.83 8.87 5.65
CA TRP A 21 -12.37 9.92 4.72
C TRP A 21 -10.87 9.86 4.41
N ALA A 22 -10.06 9.39 5.36
CA ALA A 22 -8.63 9.20 5.11
C ALA A 22 -8.40 8.11 4.04
N PHE A 23 -9.23 7.07 4.03
CA PHE A 23 -9.20 6.01 3.02
C PHE A 23 -9.52 6.55 1.64
N PHE A 24 -10.52 7.43 1.52
CA PHE A 24 -10.89 8.05 0.25
C PHE A 24 -9.89 9.10 -0.25
N ARG A 25 -9.14 9.77 0.65
CA ARG A 25 -8.23 10.86 0.29
C ARG A 25 -7.14 10.42 -0.68
N TYR A 26 -6.65 9.19 -0.54
CA TYR A 26 -5.49 8.71 -1.28
C TYR A 26 -5.83 7.73 -2.41
N GLN A 27 -7.10 7.38 -2.62
CA GLN A 27 -7.49 6.53 -3.76
C GLN A 27 -7.24 7.26 -5.08
N PRO A 28 -6.68 6.57 -6.11
CA PRO A 28 -6.55 7.13 -7.43
C PRO A 28 -7.89 7.68 -7.97
N ARG A 29 -7.84 8.87 -8.55
CA ARG A 29 -8.94 9.52 -9.27
C ARG A 29 -8.85 9.17 -10.75
N GLU A 30 -9.92 9.44 -11.50
CA GLU A 30 -9.96 9.20 -12.95
C GLU A 30 -8.89 9.98 -13.72
N ASP A 31 -8.50 11.14 -13.21
CA ASP A 31 -7.51 12.05 -13.77
C ASP A 31 -6.10 11.90 -13.14
N SER A 32 -5.91 10.93 -12.24
CA SER A 32 -4.61 10.71 -11.61
C SER A 32 -3.56 10.32 -12.64
N GLU A 33 -2.42 11.02 -12.63
CA GLU A 33 -1.24 10.64 -13.41
C GLU A 33 -0.82 9.22 -13.00
N PHE A 34 -0.66 8.32 -13.96
CA PHE A 34 -0.16 6.98 -13.71
C PHE A 34 0.68 6.47 -14.86
N ARG A 35 1.52 5.48 -14.55
CA ARG A 35 2.20 4.68 -15.56
C ARG A 35 2.08 3.20 -15.23
N THR A 36 2.17 2.39 -16.27
CA THR A 36 2.20 0.93 -16.13
C THR A 36 3.65 0.47 -16.30
N HIS A 37 4.13 -0.32 -15.35
CA HIS A 37 5.43 -0.97 -15.37
C HIS A 37 5.25 -2.47 -15.16
N LEU A 38 6.19 -3.30 -15.63
CA LEU A 38 6.01 -4.77 -15.71
C LEU A 38 4.63 -5.14 -16.33
N PRO A 39 4.28 -6.42 -16.47
CA PRO A 39 2.92 -6.78 -16.94
C PRO A 39 1.84 -6.40 -15.89
N GLY A 40 1.29 -5.19 -16.01
CA GLY A 40 0.08 -4.76 -15.29
C GLY A 40 0.28 -4.02 -13.96
N MET A 41 1.52 -3.75 -13.53
CA MET A 41 1.76 -2.99 -12.30
C MET A 41 1.53 -1.51 -12.55
N LYS A 42 0.42 -0.98 -12.04
CA LYS A 42 0.11 0.44 -12.14
C LYS A 42 0.71 1.20 -10.97
N ILE A 43 1.46 2.25 -11.27
CA ILE A 43 1.99 3.18 -10.27
C ILE A 43 1.30 4.52 -10.49
N TYR A 44 0.50 4.94 -9.51
CA TYR A 44 -0.29 6.17 -9.52
C TYR A 44 0.41 7.27 -8.74
N ASN A 45 0.38 8.49 -9.25
CA ASN A 45 0.85 9.68 -8.58
C ASN A 45 -0.33 10.44 -7.93
N MET A 46 -0.36 10.43 -6.60
CA MET A 46 -1.35 11.16 -5.78
C MET A 46 -0.70 12.29 -4.97
N THR A 47 0.48 12.76 -5.39
CA THR A 47 1.27 13.74 -4.63
C THR A 47 0.75 15.18 -4.78
N GLY A 48 -0.14 15.45 -5.74
CA GLY A 48 -0.65 16.78 -6.05
C GLY A 48 0.25 17.62 -6.97
N GLY A 49 1.42 17.11 -7.34
CA GLY A 49 2.28 17.66 -8.39
C GLY A 49 2.52 16.64 -9.50
N THR A 50 3.26 17.02 -10.55
CA THR A 50 3.69 16.10 -11.60
C THR A 50 4.98 15.39 -11.21
N ILE A 51 5.13 14.13 -11.62
CA ILE A 51 6.39 13.39 -11.48
C ILE A 51 7.22 13.56 -12.75
N SER A 52 8.48 13.95 -12.59
CA SER A 52 9.40 14.09 -13.73
C SER A 52 9.76 12.74 -14.35
N GLU A 53 10.16 12.71 -15.62
CA GLU A 53 10.60 11.47 -16.29
C GLU A 53 11.72 10.75 -15.53
N LYS A 54 12.66 11.52 -14.98
CA LYS A 54 13.78 10.97 -14.19
C LYS A 54 13.29 10.29 -12.91
N GLU A 55 12.28 10.86 -12.25
CA GLU A 55 11.66 10.25 -11.06
C GLU A 55 10.89 8.97 -11.43
N TRP A 56 10.16 8.97 -12.56
CA TRP A 56 9.50 7.76 -13.07
C TRP A 56 10.49 6.62 -13.32
N VAL A 57 11.59 6.91 -14.02
CA VAL A 57 12.66 5.93 -14.28
C VAL A 57 13.26 5.40 -12.98
N TYR A 58 13.47 6.27 -11.98
CA TYR A 58 13.94 5.84 -10.67
C TYR A 58 12.94 4.91 -9.98
N MET A 59 11.65 5.25 -9.98
CA MET A 59 10.60 4.42 -9.37
C MET A 59 10.51 3.03 -10.02
N PHE A 60 10.61 2.95 -11.35
CA PHE A 60 10.62 1.67 -12.05
C PHE A 60 11.81 0.81 -11.70
N ARG A 61 13.00 1.40 -11.59
CA ARG A 61 14.19 0.68 -11.11
C ARG A 61 14.00 0.13 -9.71
N VAL A 62 13.48 0.94 -8.79
CA VAL A 62 13.18 0.52 -7.42
C VAL A 62 12.17 -0.62 -7.39
N ALA A 63 11.12 -0.56 -8.22
CA ALA A 63 10.12 -1.62 -8.34
C ALA A 63 10.71 -2.92 -8.92
N ASP A 64 11.56 -2.83 -9.96
CA ASP A 64 12.24 -3.98 -10.55
C ASP A 64 13.15 -4.68 -9.55
N ASP A 65 13.99 -3.91 -8.84
CA ASP A 65 14.94 -4.46 -7.89
C ASP A 65 14.22 -5.07 -6.68
N ALA A 66 13.17 -4.40 -6.19
CA ALA A 66 12.31 -4.96 -5.15
C ALA A 66 11.63 -6.26 -5.61
N SER A 67 11.11 -6.31 -6.83
CA SER A 67 10.44 -7.52 -7.37
C SER A 67 11.41 -8.68 -7.49
N LYS A 68 12.63 -8.44 -8.00
CA LYS A 68 13.70 -9.46 -8.09
C LYS A 68 14.06 -10.01 -6.71
N GLU A 69 14.27 -9.13 -5.73
CA GLU A 69 14.60 -9.55 -4.36
C GLU A 69 13.44 -10.33 -3.72
N PHE A 70 12.19 -9.87 -3.92
CA PHE A 70 11.00 -10.54 -3.43
C PHE A 70 10.86 -11.96 -4.00
N LYS A 71 11.01 -12.09 -5.33
CA LYS A 71 11.02 -13.38 -6.04
C LYS A 71 12.08 -14.34 -5.52
N ARG A 72 13.30 -13.84 -5.32
CA ARG A 72 14.40 -14.64 -4.78
C ARG A 72 14.10 -15.15 -3.37
N CYS A 73 13.41 -14.35 -2.56
CA CYS A 73 13.12 -14.66 -1.16
C CYS A 73 11.94 -15.64 -0.99
N ILE A 74 10.86 -15.46 -1.75
CA ILE A 74 9.67 -16.34 -1.69
C ILE A 74 9.88 -17.64 -2.50
N GLY A 75 10.65 -17.56 -3.59
CA GLY A 75 10.94 -18.68 -4.47
C GLY A 75 9.72 -19.14 -5.28
N ALA A 76 9.68 -20.45 -5.59
CA ALA A 76 8.68 -21.04 -6.49
C ALA A 76 7.22 -20.85 -6.06
N ARG A 77 6.96 -20.65 -4.75
CA ARG A 77 5.60 -20.42 -4.23
C ARG A 77 4.97 -19.14 -4.78
N LEU A 78 5.78 -18.14 -5.12
CA LEU A 78 5.30 -16.87 -5.64
C LEU A 78 4.65 -17.02 -7.01
N PHE A 79 5.09 -17.96 -7.83
CA PHE A 79 4.64 -18.11 -9.22
C PHE A 79 3.12 -18.24 -9.34
N LEU A 80 2.47 -18.88 -8.36
CA LEU A 80 1.02 -19.04 -8.32
C LEU A 80 0.26 -17.73 -8.07
N PHE A 81 0.91 -16.75 -7.44
CA PHE A 81 0.28 -15.50 -6.99
C PHE A 81 0.86 -14.26 -7.66
N GLU A 82 1.90 -14.43 -8.49
CA GLU A 82 2.69 -13.33 -9.06
C GLU A 82 1.83 -12.33 -9.85
N GLY A 83 0.95 -12.85 -10.71
CA GLY A 83 0.06 -12.03 -11.53
C GLY A 83 -0.88 -11.19 -10.67
N GLU A 84 -1.50 -11.79 -9.66
CA GLU A 84 -2.41 -11.07 -8.76
C GLU A 84 -1.64 -10.06 -7.90
N LEU A 85 -0.49 -10.45 -7.34
CA LEU A 85 0.31 -9.62 -6.45
C LEU A 85 0.81 -8.35 -7.15
N PHE A 86 1.45 -8.50 -8.31
CA PHE A 86 2.07 -7.36 -9.01
C PHE A 86 1.08 -6.53 -9.83
N GLN A 87 -0.15 -6.99 -10.02
CA GLN A 87 -1.23 -6.17 -10.58
C GLN A 87 -1.91 -5.26 -9.54
N ARG A 88 -1.65 -5.46 -8.24
CA ARG A 88 -2.13 -4.54 -7.20
C ARG A 88 -1.49 -3.16 -7.40
N PRO A 89 -2.27 -2.08 -7.56
CA PRO A 89 -1.71 -0.76 -7.76
C PRO A 89 -0.79 -0.31 -6.63
N ILE A 90 0.25 0.43 -7.00
CA ILE A 90 1.05 1.22 -6.06
C ILE A 90 0.64 2.67 -6.20
N VAL A 91 0.35 3.32 -5.08
CA VAL A 91 -0.11 4.70 -5.02
C VAL A 91 0.90 5.53 -4.25
N ILE A 92 1.54 6.47 -4.96
CA ILE A 92 2.50 7.40 -4.38
C ILE A 92 1.75 8.56 -3.76
N VAL A 93 1.85 8.69 -2.44
CA VAL A 93 1.19 9.78 -1.70
C VAL A 93 2.20 10.88 -1.33
N PRO A 94 1.74 12.10 -0.99
CA PRO A 94 2.63 13.21 -0.60
C PRO A 94 3.58 12.82 0.55
N SER A 95 4.69 13.54 0.72
CA SER A 95 5.70 13.30 1.78
C SER A 95 5.19 13.45 3.23
N GLU A 96 3.94 13.84 3.42
CA GLU A 96 3.29 13.85 4.72
C GLU A 96 2.96 12.42 5.15
N ARG A 97 3.04 12.14 6.46
CA ARG A 97 2.62 10.83 6.99
C ARG A 97 1.15 10.60 6.65
N ILE A 98 0.78 9.34 6.45
CA ILE A 98 -0.58 8.92 6.15
C ILE A 98 -1.31 8.71 7.48
N PHE A 99 -2.44 9.37 7.69
CA PHE A 99 -3.25 9.15 8.89
C PHE A 99 -4.30 8.07 8.62
N ILE A 100 -4.16 6.88 9.22
CA ILE A 100 -5.13 5.79 9.08
C ILE A 100 -5.48 5.24 10.46
N PHE A 101 -6.75 4.91 10.72
CA PHE A 101 -7.20 4.28 11.97
C PHE A 101 -6.70 4.93 13.28
N GLY A 102 -6.46 6.25 13.28
CA GLY A 102 -5.97 6.98 14.45
C GLY A 102 -4.45 7.04 14.58
N GLU A 103 -3.70 6.46 13.64
CA GLU A 103 -2.24 6.41 13.64
C GLU A 103 -1.65 7.07 12.40
N TRP A 104 -0.44 7.63 12.56
CA TRP A 104 0.35 8.13 11.45
C TRP A 104 1.31 7.01 11.01
N VAL A 105 1.25 6.66 9.72
CA VAL A 105 2.07 5.62 9.10
C VAL A 105 2.79 6.19 7.87
N ASP A 106 3.92 5.58 7.50
CA ASP A 106 4.69 6.01 6.32
C ASP A 106 4.26 5.27 5.04
N ARG A 107 3.52 4.18 5.21
CA ARG A 107 2.97 3.32 4.16
C ARG A 107 1.87 2.45 4.75
N PHE A 108 0.95 2.01 3.91
CA PHE A 108 -0.06 1.03 4.29
C PHE A 108 -0.58 0.29 3.06
N VAL A 109 -1.30 -0.81 3.30
CA VAL A 109 -1.96 -1.60 2.28
C VAL A 109 -3.43 -1.81 2.64
N ASP A 110 -4.34 -1.66 1.68
CA ASP A 110 -5.77 -1.94 1.85
C ASP A 110 -6.21 -3.27 1.23
N LEU A 111 -5.23 -4.10 0.86
CA LEU A 111 -5.33 -5.37 0.13
C LEU A 111 -5.69 -5.23 -1.35
N ARG A 112 -6.13 -4.05 -1.80
CA ARG A 112 -6.37 -3.75 -3.22
C ARG A 112 -5.22 -2.97 -3.84
N SER A 113 -4.62 -2.08 -3.05
CA SER A 113 -3.57 -1.15 -3.42
C SER A 113 -2.57 -0.99 -2.27
N MET A 114 -1.34 -0.65 -2.61
CA MET A 114 -0.31 -0.22 -1.65
C MET A 114 -0.16 1.28 -1.73
N PHE A 115 -0.11 1.94 -0.58
CA PHE A 115 0.05 3.38 -0.47
C PHE A 115 1.39 3.66 0.18
N ILE A 116 2.26 4.34 -0.55
CA ILE A 116 3.65 4.57 -0.14
C ILE A 116 3.94 6.05 -0.27
N ARG A 117 4.49 6.63 0.79
CA ARG A 117 4.91 8.02 0.82
C ARG A 117 6.03 8.26 -0.19
N LYS A 118 6.01 9.40 -0.90
CA LYS A 118 6.96 9.71 -1.98
C LYS A 118 8.43 9.52 -1.58
N ASP A 119 8.81 9.95 -0.39
CA ASP A 119 10.17 9.86 0.17
C ASP A 119 10.47 8.50 0.83
N ASP A 120 9.48 7.63 1.03
CA ASP A 120 9.66 6.24 1.49
C ASP A 120 9.58 5.22 0.33
N PHE A 121 9.52 5.68 -0.93
CA PHE A 121 9.50 4.79 -2.10
C PHE A 121 10.85 4.10 -2.31
N THR A 122 11.06 3.03 -1.56
CA THR A 122 12.32 2.29 -1.48
C THR A 122 12.10 0.80 -1.75
N ILE A 123 13.18 0.09 -2.07
CA ILE A 123 13.17 -1.36 -2.25
C ILE A 123 12.64 -2.07 -0.99
N LYS A 124 13.02 -1.57 0.19
CA LYS A 124 12.58 -2.12 1.47
C LYS A 124 11.08 -1.92 1.68
N ALA A 125 10.55 -0.73 1.43
CA ALA A 125 9.13 -0.43 1.59
C ALA A 125 8.26 -1.29 0.67
N LEU A 126 8.60 -1.41 -0.61
CA LEU A 126 7.84 -2.23 -1.55
C LEU A 126 7.79 -3.71 -1.15
N ARG A 127 8.94 -4.28 -0.76
CA ARG A 127 9.01 -5.66 -0.28
C ARG A 127 8.16 -5.88 0.97
N HIS A 128 8.17 -4.91 1.88
CA HIS A 128 7.36 -4.95 3.10
C HIS A 128 5.86 -5.01 2.75
N GLU A 129 5.37 -4.08 1.93
CA GLU A 129 3.95 -4.03 1.56
C GLU A 129 3.51 -5.24 0.70
N TRP A 130 4.37 -5.72 -0.21
CA TRP A 130 4.10 -6.95 -0.96
C TRP A 130 4.02 -8.18 -0.07
N THR A 131 4.67 -8.20 1.09
CA THR A 131 4.54 -9.33 2.02
C THR A 131 3.15 -9.38 2.63
N HIS A 132 2.60 -8.23 3.02
CA HIS A 132 1.22 -8.17 3.51
C HIS A 132 0.23 -8.67 2.46
N LEU A 133 0.40 -8.25 1.20
CA LEU A 133 -0.42 -8.73 0.09
C LEU A 133 -0.22 -10.23 -0.17
N TYR A 134 1.02 -10.72 -0.23
CA TYR A 134 1.31 -12.13 -0.46
C TYR A 134 0.67 -13.01 0.63
N LEU A 135 0.83 -12.66 1.91
CA LEU A 135 0.25 -13.42 3.02
C LEU A 135 -1.27 -13.45 2.98
N HIS A 136 -1.90 -12.37 2.49
CA HIS A 136 -3.34 -12.32 2.26
C HIS A 136 -3.76 -13.22 1.09
N ILE A 137 -3.14 -13.05 -0.07
CA ILE A 137 -3.49 -13.74 -1.32
C ILE A 137 -3.20 -15.25 -1.22
N SER A 138 -2.12 -15.64 -0.55
CA SER A 138 -1.76 -17.05 -0.35
C SER A 138 -2.65 -17.78 0.67
N GLY A 139 -3.49 -17.04 1.40
CA GLY A 139 -4.29 -17.57 2.50
C GLY A 139 -3.50 -17.89 3.77
N GLU A 140 -2.21 -17.56 3.83
CA GLU A 140 -1.38 -17.76 5.02
C GLU A 140 -1.84 -16.87 6.19
N ARG A 141 -2.38 -15.66 5.92
CA ARG A 141 -3.00 -14.78 6.91
C ARG A 141 -4.17 -13.98 6.34
N PHE A 142 -5.36 -14.11 6.95
CA PHE A 142 -6.60 -13.50 6.44
C PHE A 142 -6.55 -11.98 6.19
N LEU A 143 -5.83 -11.22 7.02
CA LEU A 143 -5.79 -9.76 6.93
C LEU A 143 -4.50 -9.21 6.30
N GLY A 144 -3.61 -10.08 5.79
CA GLY A 144 -2.20 -9.71 5.71
C GLY A 144 -1.63 -9.49 7.12
N ASP A 145 -0.34 -9.31 7.26
CA ASP A 145 0.26 -9.17 8.59
C ASP A 145 0.19 -7.74 9.14
N ILE A 146 -1.03 -7.23 9.37
CA ILE A 146 -1.32 -5.82 9.69
C ILE A 146 -0.45 -5.23 10.82
N PHE A 147 0.06 -6.05 11.75
CA PHE A 147 0.73 -5.61 12.97
C PHE A 147 2.24 -5.86 13.05
N HIS A 148 2.92 -6.34 12.00
CA HIS A 148 4.36 -6.64 12.11
C HIS A 148 5.29 -5.50 11.67
N ARG A 149 6.24 -5.17 12.56
CA ARG A 149 7.51 -4.49 12.21
C ARG A 149 8.31 -5.47 11.38
N ASP A 150 8.57 -5.13 10.11
CA ASP A 150 9.29 -5.94 9.10
C ASP A 150 9.13 -7.47 9.25
N PRO A 151 8.41 -8.14 8.34
CA PRO A 151 8.29 -9.59 8.46
C PRO A 151 9.71 -10.18 8.49
N LEU A 152 10.03 -10.87 9.59
CA LEU A 152 11.26 -11.67 9.82
C LEU A 152 11.63 -12.54 8.60
N PHE A 153 10.65 -12.76 7.72
CA PHE A 153 10.76 -13.29 6.37
C PHE A 153 11.98 -12.77 5.58
N PHE A 154 12.23 -11.45 5.52
CA PHE A 154 13.39 -10.93 4.75
C PHE A 154 14.71 -10.99 5.50
N GLU A 155 14.71 -11.00 6.83
CA GLU A 155 15.96 -11.14 7.59
C GLU A 155 16.64 -12.47 7.31
N LYS A 156 15.87 -13.50 6.94
CA LYS A 156 16.35 -14.82 6.51
C LYS A 156 16.84 -14.87 5.06
N CYS A 157 16.57 -13.83 4.27
CA CYS A 157 16.93 -13.74 2.85
C CYS A 157 18.12 -12.79 2.59
N LYS A 158 18.95 -12.54 3.61
CA LYS A 158 20.20 -11.76 3.50
C LYS A 158 21.28 -12.53 2.76
#